data_AF-A0A929AWH4-F1
#
_entry.id   AF-A0A929AWH4-F1
#
_cell.length_a   1.000
_cell.length_b   1.000
_cell.length_c   1.000
_cell.angle_alpha   90.00
_cell.angle_beta   90.00
_cell.angle_gamma   90.00
#
_symmetry.space_group_name_H-M   'P 1'
#
loop_
_entity.id
_entity.type
_entity.pdbx_description
1 polymer ?
#
loop_
_entity_poly.entity_id
_entity_poly.type
_entity_poly.pdbx_seq_one_letter_code
_entity_poly.pdbx_strand_id
1 'polypeptide(L)'
;SASPSPSPAPKTNTPPSQSSSTSKPPTPLPPKPTAQSQTSNPPSKQAQSLPKTKTKTTAPSPHTSLLEMRVAIATDVSSLVVGTSTPAEVVDANGKVLGKLTANEGTNVQPNGSNIQVGKWNTPAGVWLKPTNGGFIFADGRWYRGDLLLVSQGNTLLAVNYVDLETYLTSVVGAEVYANWPLAALKAQAIAARSYAIVHYIRPAHTLYDLGNTQRWQVYKGIESEWNTTSQAVRETNGIFLSYKGGVVESLYAASDDIVSKVFGGRGMSQKGAYDLAMQGYNHEQILANYYPGASLAWIDINETDTE
;
A
#
# COMPACT_ATOMS: atom_id res chain seq x y z
N SER A 1 51.66 -28.30 55.05
CA SER A 1 50.90 -27.13 54.59
C SER A 1 51.20 -26.89 53.12
N ALA A 2 50.16 -27.00 52.30
CA ALA A 2 50.05 -26.74 50.85
C ALA A 2 51.01 -27.48 49.88
N SER A 3 50.52 -28.61 49.34
CA SER A 3 50.92 -29.17 48.04
C SER A 3 49.84 -28.82 46.99
N PRO A 4 50.18 -28.50 45.73
CA PRO A 4 49.20 -28.39 44.65
C PRO A 4 49.22 -29.64 43.73
N SER A 5 48.04 -30.01 43.24
CA SER A 5 47.77 -31.03 42.21
C SER A 5 46.32 -30.82 41.69
N PRO A 6 45.91 -31.34 40.51
CA PRO A 6 45.98 -30.61 39.24
C PRO A 6 44.60 -30.49 38.55
N SER A 7 44.56 -29.77 37.41
CA SER A 7 43.41 -29.62 36.51
C SER A 7 42.80 -30.94 36.00
N PRO A 8 41.47 -31.00 35.77
CA PRO A 8 40.84 -32.06 34.98
C PRO A 8 40.35 -31.60 33.58
N ALA A 9 40.21 -32.62 32.73
CA ALA A 9 40.00 -32.68 31.28
C ALA A 9 38.61 -32.22 30.76
N PRO A 10 38.42 -32.07 29.42
CA PRO A 10 37.21 -31.50 28.83
C PRO A 10 36.08 -32.54 28.66
N LYS A 11 34.84 -32.10 28.92
CA LYS A 11 33.61 -32.91 28.74
C LYS A 11 33.04 -32.75 27.34
N THR A 12 32.67 -33.88 26.76
CA THR A 12 31.94 -34.06 25.50
C THR A 12 30.48 -33.62 25.63
N ASN A 13 29.97 -32.88 24.63
CA ASN A 13 28.57 -32.47 24.53
C ASN A 13 27.75 -33.51 23.75
N THR A 14 26.73 -34.05 24.39
CA THR A 14 25.64 -34.82 23.77
C THR A 14 24.50 -33.87 23.38
N PRO A 15 23.89 -33.98 22.18
CA PRO A 15 22.78 -33.12 21.79
C PRO A 15 21.45 -33.59 22.42
N PRO A 16 20.58 -32.69 22.91
CA PRO A 16 19.28 -33.10 23.44
C PRO A 16 18.22 -33.32 22.34
N SER A 17 17.42 -34.34 22.62
CA SER A 17 16.24 -34.91 21.94
C SER A 17 15.25 -33.91 21.31
N GLN A 18 14.76 -34.27 20.12
CA GLN A 18 13.62 -33.66 19.42
C GLN A 18 12.31 -33.95 20.17
N SER A 19 11.61 -32.91 20.62
CA SER A 19 10.21 -33.02 21.02
C SER A 19 9.31 -32.86 19.79
N SER A 20 8.57 -33.91 19.47
CA SER A 20 7.50 -33.91 18.47
C SER A 20 6.34 -33.02 18.92
N SER A 21 6.21 -31.82 18.35
CA SER A 21 4.97 -31.04 18.43
C SER A 21 4.02 -31.47 17.31
N THR A 22 2.92 -32.10 17.68
CA THR A 22 1.80 -32.45 16.80
C THR A 22 1.19 -31.19 16.17
N SER A 23 1.54 -30.90 14.92
CA SER A 23 0.83 -29.93 14.10
C SER A 23 -0.53 -30.52 13.68
N LYS A 24 -1.59 -29.72 13.85
CA LYS A 24 -2.92 -30.02 13.34
C LYS A 24 -2.85 -30.17 11.81
N PRO A 25 -3.52 -31.16 11.19
CA PRO A 25 -3.47 -31.33 9.74
C PRO A 25 -3.97 -30.08 9.01
N PRO A 26 -3.36 -29.69 7.88
CA PRO A 26 -3.90 -28.62 7.05
C PRO A 26 -5.30 -28.99 6.56
N THR A 27 -6.20 -28.00 6.57
CA THR A 27 -7.55 -28.11 6.00
C THR A 27 -7.45 -28.55 4.53
N PRO A 28 -8.34 -29.43 4.02
CA PRO A 28 -8.27 -29.87 2.63
C PRO A 28 -8.37 -28.68 1.67
N LEU A 29 -7.40 -28.59 0.77
CA LEU A 29 -7.40 -27.62 -0.33
C LEU A 29 -8.70 -27.78 -1.16
N PRO A 30 -9.33 -26.68 -1.60
CA PRO A 30 -10.45 -26.76 -2.53
C PRO A 30 -10.02 -27.46 -3.83
N PRO A 31 -10.92 -28.21 -4.50
CA PRO A 31 -10.56 -29.02 -5.65
C PRO A 31 -10.04 -28.16 -6.82
N LYS A 32 -8.96 -28.64 -7.44
CA LYS A 32 -8.34 -28.06 -8.64
C LYS A 32 -9.34 -28.04 -9.81
N PRO A 33 -9.43 -26.97 -10.62
CA PRO A 33 -10.19 -27.00 -11.87
C PRO A 33 -9.56 -27.97 -12.87
N THR A 34 -10.35 -28.90 -13.40
CA THR A 34 -9.98 -29.78 -14.50
C THR A 34 -9.95 -28.97 -15.81
N ALA A 35 -8.78 -28.85 -16.43
CA ALA A 35 -8.66 -28.25 -17.75
C ALA A 35 -9.21 -29.20 -18.82
N GLN A 36 -10.38 -28.89 -19.39
CA GLN A 36 -10.83 -29.53 -20.64
C GLN A 36 -10.24 -28.75 -21.82
N SER A 37 -9.32 -29.40 -22.53
CA SER A 37 -8.80 -28.95 -23.82
C SER A 37 -9.87 -29.10 -24.89
N GLN A 38 -10.40 -27.98 -25.39
CA GLN A 38 -11.09 -27.96 -26.69
C GLN A 38 -10.19 -27.26 -27.71
N THR A 39 -9.71 -28.08 -28.63
CA THR A 39 -9.01 -27.72 -29.85
C THR A 39 -10.00 -27.23 -30.90
N SER A 40 -9.84 -26.00 -31.41
CA SER A 40 -10.30 -25.65 -32.75
C SER A 40 -9.37 -24.59 -33.36
N ASN A 41 -8.62 -25.00 -34.38
CA ASN A 41 -7.79 -24.13 -35.22
C ASN A 41 -8.64 -23.46 -36.34
N PRO A 42 -8.12 -22.40 -37.00
CA PRO A 42 -8.90 -21.23 -37.43
C PRO A 42 -9.18 -21.18 -38.94
N PRO A 43 -10.02 -20.25 -39.43
CA PRO A 43 -9.99 -19.80 -40.82
C PRO A 43 -9.25 -18.46 -40.97
N SER A 44 -8.26 -18.47 -41.86
CA SER A 44 -7.54 -17.33 -42.41
C SER A 44 -8.44 -16.41 -43.25
N LYS A 45 -8.45 -15.10 -42.95
CA LYS A 45 -8.75 -14.04 -43.93
C LYS A 45 -7.92 -12.77 -43.69
N GLN A 46 -7.08 -12.50 -44.70
CA GLN A 46 -6.64 -11.20 -45.24
C GLN A 46 -6.28 -10.04 -44.29
N ALA A 47 -5.01 -9.66 -44.38
CA ALA A 47 -4.46 -8.42 -43.86
C ALA A 47 -5.20 -7.20 -44.42
N GLN A 48 -5.78 -6.40 -43.53
CA GLN A 48 -6.15 -5.01 -43.78
C GLN A 48 -5.45 -4.15 -42.72
N SER A 49 -4.77 -3.11 -43.20
CA SER A 49 -3.98 -2.15 -42.44
C SER A 49 -4.79 -1.49 -41.33
N LEU A 50 -4.28 -1.56 -40.10
CA LEU A 50 -4.78 -0.83 -38.93
C LEU A 50 -4.67 0.69 -39.16
N PRO A 51 -5.74 1.48 -38.94
CA PRO A 51 -5.62 2.92 -38.86
C PRO A 51 -4.89 3.29 -37.56
N LYS A 52 -3.79 4.07 -37.68
CA LYS A 52 -3.12 4.71 -36.54
C LYS A 52 -4.08 5.74 -35.91
N THR A 53 -4.86 5.32 -34.91
CA THR A 53 -5.61 6.25 -34.08
C THR A 53 -4.69 6.75 -32.98
N LYS A 54 -4.36 8.05 -33.03
CA LYS A 54 -3.73 8.78 -31.93
C LYS A 54 -4.72 8.76 -30.76
N THR A 55 -4.50 7.91 -29.77
CA THR A 55 -5.23 7.97 -28.51
C THR A 55 -4.81 9.23 -27.77
N LYS A 56 -5.78 10.12 -27.64
CA LYS A 56 -5.72 11.38 -26.90
C LYS A 56 -5.51 11.03 -25.42
N THR A 57 -4.36 11.40 -24.87
CA THR A 57 -4.12 11.42 -23.42
C THR A 57 -5.18 12.31 -22.79
N THR A 58 -6.19 11.71 -22.17
CA THR A 58 -7.12 12.42 -21.30
C THR A 58 -6.37 12.83 -20.05
N ALA A 59 -6.34 14.13 -19.77
CA ALA A 59 -5.87 14.69 -18.52
C ALA A 59 -6.62 14.05 -17.33
N PRO A 60 -5.97 13.87 -16.17
CA PRO A 60 -6.69 13.41 -14.98
C PRO A 60 -7.75 14.44 -14.60
N SER A 61 -9.01 14.00 -14.57
CA SER A 61 -10.11 14.73 -13.96
C SER A 61 -9.85 14.91 -12.45
N PRO A 62 -10.38 15.95 -11.79
CA PRO A 62 -10.37 16.02 -10.34
C PRO A 62 -11.17 14.82 -9.82
N HIS A 63 -10.48 13.87 -9.18
CA HIS A 63 -11.12 12.73 -8.54
C HIS A 63 -11.69 13.21 -7.22
N THR A 64 -12.98 13.50 -7.15
CA THR A 64 -13.69 13.46 -5.88
C THR A 64 -13.90 11.97 -5.57
N SER A 65 -12.95 11.38 -4.84
CA SER A 65 -13.06 10.02 -4.33
C SER A 65 -13.69 10.07 -2.95
N LEU A 66 -14.66 9.19 -2.68
CA LEU A 66 -15.32 9.14 -1.38
C LEU A 66 -14.39 8.69 -0.24
N LEU A 67 -13.27 8.03 -0.57
CA LEU A 67 -12.32 7.54 0.42
C LEU A 67 -10.90 8.07 0.16
N GLU A 68 -10.55 9.13 0.87
CA GLU A 68 -9.21 9.70 0.89
C GLU A 68 -8.39 9.16 2.06
N MET A 69 -7.23 8.60 1.77
CA MET A 69 -6.27 8.08 2.75
C MET A 69 -5.30 9.17 3.19
N ARG A 70 -5.06 9.24 4.50
CA ARG A 70 -4.09 10.15 5.12
C ARG A 70 -2.87 9.36 5.56
N VAL A 71 -1.77 9.49 4.85
CA VAL A 71 -0.55 8.72 5.07
C VAL A 71 0.57 9.62 5.59
N ALA A 72 1.05 9.37 6.80
CA ALA A 72 2.25 10.05 7.29
C ALA A 72 3.47 9.58 6.50
N ILE A 73 4.07 10.49 5.73
CA ILE A 73 5.21 10.22 4.86
C ILE A 73 6.54 10.75 5.42
N ALA A 74 6.49 11.71 6.34
CA ALA A 74 7.64 12.11 7.16
C ALA A 74 7.15 12.53 8.55
N THR A 75 7.85 12.11 9.60
CA THR A 75 7.49 12.34 11.00
C THR A 75 8.70 12.81 11.78
N ASP A 76 8.50 13.73 12.73
CA ASP A 76 9.55 14.23 13.62
C ASP A 76 10.79 14.82 12.92
N VAL A 77 10.61 15.40 11.73
CA VAL A 77 11.73 15.99 10.97
C VAL A 77 11.92 17.47 11.31
N SER A 78 13.16 17.91 11.46
CA SER A 78 13.47 19.33 11.76
C SER A 78 13.33 20.25 10.55
N SER A 79 13.31 19.70 9.34
CA SER A 79 13.12 20.40 8.08
C SER A 79 12.77 19.41 6.98
N LEU A 80 12.09 19.87 5.94
CA LEU A 80 11.76 19.07 4.76
C LEU A 80 11.91 19.92 3.50
N VAL A 81 12.45 19.34 2.43
CA VAL A 81 12.36 19.93 1.09
C VAL A 81 11.12 19.37 0.41
N VAL A 82 10.23 20.26 -0.03
CA VAL A 82 9.03 19.91 -0.78
C VAL A 82 9.06 20.52 -2.17
N GLY A 83 8.36 19.93 -3.12
CA GLY A 83 8.21 20.48 -4.46
C GLY A 83 6.94 19.96 -5.11
N THR A 84 6.57 20.47 -6.28
CA THR A 84 5.38 20.02 -7.01
C THR A 84 5.65 19.95 -8.50
N SER A 85 5.05 19.00 -9.22
CA SER A 85 5.30 18.84 -10.68
C SER A 85 4.52 19.84 -11.54
N THR A 86 3.48 20.44 -10.95
CA THR A 86 2.68 21.54 -11.49
C THR A 86 2.68 22.70 -10.50
N PRO A 87 2.24 23.91 -10.88
CA PRO A 87 2.04 24.97 -9.89
C PRO A 87 1.09 24.48 -8.81
N ALA A 88 1.40 24.79 -7.55
CA ALA A 88 0.60 24.33 -6.42
C ALA A 88 0.15 25.48 -5.55
N GLU A 89 -1.10 25.44 -5.10
CA GLU A 89 -1.61 26.43 -4.16
C GLU A 89 -1.05 26.12 -2.76
N VAL A 90 -0.59 27.17 -2.09
CA VAL A 90 -0.20 27.12 -0.68
C VAL A 90 -1.38 27.65 0.12
N VAL A 91 -2.02 26.78 0.88
CA VAL A 91 -3.28 27.08 1.58
C VAL A 91 -3.09 26.94 3.07
N ASP A 92 -3.48 27.94 3.86
CA ASP A 92 -3.36 27.87 5.31
C ASP A 92 -4.42 26.93 5.94
N ALA A 93 -4.31 26.72 7.25
CA ALA A 93 -5.24 25.90 8.02
C ALA A 93 -6.72 26.36 7.97
N ASN A 94 -6.98 27.61 7.58
CA ASN A 94 -8.34 28.15 7.44
C ASN A 94 -8.85 28.08 5.99
N GLY A 95 -8.11 27.46 5.07
CA GLY A 95 -8.47 27.36 3.67
C GLY A 95 -8.13 28.60 2.83
N LYS A 96 -7.40 29.58 3.38
CA LYS A 96 -7.00 30.77 2.63
C LYS A 96 -5.77 30.48 1.77
N VAL A 97 -5.88 30.76 0.47
CA VAL A 97 -4.76 30.71 -0.46
C VAL A 97 -3.77 31.84 -0.16
N LEU A 98 -2.55 31.49 0.20
CA LEU A 98 -1.46 32.41 0.54
C LEU A 98 -0.58 32.77 -0.69
N GLY A 99 -0.61 31.91 -1.69
CA GLY A 99 0.17 32.06 -2.92
C GLY A 99 0.30 30.73 -3.66
N LYS A 100 1.26 30.68 -4.59
CA LYS A 100 1.53 29.49 -5.40
C LYS A 100 3.01 29.15 -5.40
N LEU A 101 3.31 27.86 -5.30
CA LEU A 101 4.61 27.29 -5.63
C LEU A 101 4.77 27.19 -7.14
N THR A 102 5.99 27.43 -7.61
CA THR A 102 6.38 27.17 -8.99
C THR A 102 6.55 25.66 -9.19
N ALA A 103 6.13 25.16 -10.35
CA ALA A 103 6.36 23.78 -10.72
C ALA A 103 7.86 23.45 -10.82
N ASN A 104 8.24 22.26 -10.39
CA ASN A 104 9.59 21.67 -10.46
C ASN A 104 10.67 22.47 -9.72
N GLU A 105 10.27 23.26 -8.72
CA GLU A 105 11.19 23.95 -7.82
C GLU A 105 11.07 23.39 -6.39
N GLY A 106 12.22 23.19 -5.75
CA GLY A 106 12.30 22.78 -4.35
C GLY A 106 12.09 23.96 -3.40
N THR A 107 11.30 23.75 -2.36
CA THR A 107 11.01 24.73 -1.30
C THR A 107 11.35 24.13 0.05
N ASN A 108 12.15 24.85 0.84
CA ASN A 108 12.45 24.43 2.21
C ASN A 108 11.26 24.73 3.12
N VAL A 109 10.92 23.73 3.93
CA VAL A 109 9.91 23.79 4.99
C VAL A 109 10.59 23.51 6.31
N GLN A 110 10.32 24.35 7.30
CA GLN A 110 10.89 24.20 8.64
C GLN A 110 9.91 24.73 9.70
N PRO A 111 9.87 24.12 10.89
CA PRO A 111 9.08 24.63 11.99
C PRO A 111 9.65 25.98 12.46
N ASN A 112 8.78 26.89 12.86
CA ASN A 112 9.13 28.22 13.34
C ASN A 112 8.32 28.53 14.61
N GLY A 113 8.69 27.87 15.72
CA GLY A 113 7.87 27.87 16.94
C GLY A 113 6.53 27.14 16.70
N SER A 114 5.41 27.80 17.00
CA SER A 114 4.07 27.25 16.70
C SER A 114 3.70 27.31 15.21
N ASN A 115 4.52 27.99 14.39
CA ASN A 115 4.25 28.23 12.98
C ASN A 115 5.07 27.29 12.09
N ILE A 116 4.77 27.32 10.79
CA ILE A 116 5.55 26.68 9.75
C ILE A 116 6.08 27.75 8.80
N GLN A 117 7.38 27.72 8.52
CA GLN A 117 7.98 28.47 7.43
C GLN A 117 8.01 27.60 6.18
N VAL A 118 7.31 28.01 5.12
CA VAL A 118 7.33 27.39 3.78
C VAL A 118 7.90 28.41 2.80
N GLY A 119 9.16 28.27 2.40
CA GLY A 119 9.82 29.25 1.53
C GLY A 119 9.69 30.67 2.11
N LYS A 120 8.89 31.53 1.46
CA LYS A 120 8.62 32.91 1.92
C LYS A 120 7.43 33.06 2.87
N TRP A 121 6.57 32.05 2.98
CA TRP A 121 5.36 32.12 3.81
C TRP A 121 5.63 31.64 5.22
N ASN A 122 5.09 32.34 6.22
CA ASN A 122 5.07 31.93 7.61
C ASN A 122 3.60 31.74 8.03
N THR A 123 3.19 30.51 8.32
CA THR A 123 1.78 30.14 8.52
C THR A 123 1.58 29.57 9.92
N PRO A 124 0.34 29.61 10.47
CA PRO A 124 0.00 28.82 11.65
C PRO A 124 0.32 27.33 11.43
N ALA A 125 0.24 26.53 12.50
CA ALA A 125 0.72 25.15 12.61
C ALA A 125 0.31 24.14 11.52
N GLY A 126 -0.51 24.48 10.53
CA GLY A 126 -0.85 23.65 9.38
C GLY A 126 -0.84 24.42 8.05
N VAL A 127 -0.33 23.79 6.99
CA VAL A 127 -0.29 24.32 5.63
C VAL A 127 -0.45 23.21 4.60
N TRP A 128 -1.28 23.45 3.61
CA TRP A 128 -1.54 22.55 2.49
C TRP A 128 -0.75 22.98 1.25
N LEU A 129 -0.23 22.00 0.54
CA LEU A 129 0.24 22.13 -0.84
C LEU A 129 -0.71 21.35 -1.74
N LYS A 130 -1.35 22.06 -2.67
CA LYS A 130 -2.35 21.51 -3.58
C LYS A 130 -1.91 21.65 -5.04
N PRO A 131 -1.27 20.62 -5.63
CA PRO A 131 -0.81 20.69 -7.00
C PRO A 131 -1.99 20.75 -7.97
N THR A 132 -1.92 21.67 -8.94
CA THR A 132 -2.98 21.83 -9.93
C THR A 132 -3.01 20.69 -10.94
N ASN A 133 -4.17 20.44 -11.55
CA ASN A 133 -4.35 19.49 -12.66
C ASN A 133 -3.85 18.07 -12.37
N GLY A 134 -4.02 17.59 -11.14
CA GLY A 134 -3.55 16.26 -10.74
C GLY A 134 -2.03 16.11 -10.74
N GLY A 135 -1.30 17.21 -10.50
CA GLY A 135 0.15 17.17 -10.35
C GLY A 135 0.60 16.35 -9.14
N PHE A 136 1.90 16.14 -9.06
CA PHE A 136 2.55 15.35 -8.02
C PHE A 136 3.17 16.26 -6.97
N ILE A 137 3.25 15.75 -5.74
CA ILE A 137 4.02 16.32 -4.64
C ILE A 137 5.37 15.61 -4.58
N PHE A 138 6.45 16.35 -4.38
CA PHE A 138 7.74 15.82 -3.98
C PHE A 138 7.94 16.08 -2.48
N ALA A 139 8.29 15.04 -1.73
CA ALA A 139 8.66 15.14 -0.32
C ALA A 139 9.53 13.92 0.05
N ASP A 140 10.48 14.09 0.97
CA ASP A 140 11.35 13.00 1.47
C ASP A 140 11.98 12.15 0.34
N GLY A 141 12.44 12.81 -0.72
CA GLY A 141 13.11 12.14 -1.84
C GLY A 141 12.19 11.42 -2.83
N ARG A 142 10.86 11.47 -2.66
CA ARG A 142 9.90 10.72 -3.48
C ARG A 142 8.78 11.60 -4.02
N TRP A 143 8.17 11.12 -5.10
CA TRP A 143 7.00 11.74 -5.72
C TRP A 143 5.71 11.01 -5.33
N TYR A 144 4.70 11.77 -4.93
CA TYR A 144 3.40 11.29 -4.45
C TYR A 144 2.27 11.94 -5.26
N ARG A 145 1.15 11.23 -5.37
CA ARG A 145 -0.11 11.78 -5.89
C ARG A 145 -0.89 12.48 -4.77
N GLY A 146 -1.86 13.30 -5.17
CA GLY A 146 -2.76 13.98 -4.23
C GLY A 146 -2.14 15.22 -3.59
N ASP A 147 -2.68 15.60 -2.44
CA ASP A 147 -2.32 16.81 -1.71
C ASP A 147 -1.29 16.49 -0.58
N LEU A 148 -0.61 17.53 -0.10
CA LEU A 148 0.27 17.42 1.07
C LEU A 148 -0.18 18.37 2.17
N LEU A 149 -0.40 17.83 3.36
CA LEU A 149 -0.54 18.60 4.59
C LEU A 149 0.79 18.56 5.36
N LEU A 150 1.31 19.73 5.68
CA LEU A 150 2.45 19.93 6.56
C LEU A 150 1.94 20.47 7.88
N VAL A 151 2.35 19.86 9.00
CA VAL A 151 1.93 20.23 10.35
C VAL A 151 3.16 20.47 11.23
N SER A 152 3.21 21.60 11.94
CA SER A 152 4.21 21.85 12.98
C SER A 152 3.80 21.12 14.26
N GLN A 153 4.75 20.40 14.85
CA GLN A 153 4.62 19.73 16.14
C GLN A 153 5.63 20.31 17.13
N GLY A 154 5.76 21.65 17.13
CA GLY A 154 6.73 22.38 17.94
C GLY A 154 8.03 22.56 17.17
N ASN A 155 9.05 21.78 17.51
CA ASN A 155 10.37 21.87 16.85
C ASN A 155 10.54 20.86 15.70
N THR A 156 9.49 20.11 15.39
CA THR A 156 9.48 19.12 14.31
C THR A 156 8.30 19.32 13.39
N LEU A 157 8.36 18.70 12.21
CA LEU A 157 7.31 18.67 11.21
C LEU A 157 6.78 17.26 11.03
N LEU A 158 5.49 17.19 10.76
CA LEU A 158 4.79 16.06 10.21
C LEU A 158 4.36 16.40 8.78
N ALA A 159 4.62 15.50 7.84
CA ALA A 159 4.13 15.57 6.48
C ALA A 159 3.14 14.42 6.25
N VAL A 160 1.89 14.77 5.92
CA VAL A 160 0.81 13.82 5.66
C VAL A 160 0.37 13.97 4.22
N ASN A 161 0.51 12.91 3.43
CA ASN A 161 -0.02 12.86 2.09
C ASN A 161 -1.48 12.43 2.12
N TYR A 162 -2.31 13.20 1.42
CA TYR A 162 -3.73 12.97 1.24
C TYR A 162 -3.94 12.46 -0.18
N VAL A 163 -4.43 11.24 -0.31
CA VAL A 163 -4.48 10.53 -1.59
C VAL A 163 -5.70 9.61 -1.64
N ASP A 164 -6.37 9.54 -2.78
CA ASP A 164 -7.44 8.57 -3.04
C ASP A 164 -7.00 7.12 -2.73
N LEU A 165 -7.87 6.33 -2.11
CA LEU A 165 -7.60 4.95 -1.71
C LEU A 165 -7.08 4.08 -2.87
N GLU A 166 -7.71 4.11 -4.04
CA GLU A 166 -7.31 3.24 -5.15
C GLU A 166 -5.95 3.65 -5.70
N THR A 167 -5.73 4.96 -5.77
CA THR A 167 -4.45 5.56 -6.12
C THR A 167 -3.36 5.19 -5.11
N TYR A 168 -3.65 5.19 -3.82
CA TYR A 168 -2.75 4.69 -2.78
C TYR A 168 -2.40 3.21 -3.01
N LEU A 169 -3.39 2.39 -3.34
CA LEU A 169 -3.21 0.95 -3.53
C LEU A 169 -2.34 0.60 -4.74
N THR A 170 -2.31 1.41 -5.80
CA THR A 170 -1.41 1.15 -6.94
C THR A 170 0.07 1.18 -6.51
N SER A 171 0.41 2.13 -5.62
CA SER A 171 1.73 2.24 -5.01
C SER A 171 2.01 1.09 -4.04
N VAL A 172 1.07 0.80 -3.12
CA VAL A 172 1.24 -0.25 -2.11
C VAL A 172 1.43 -1.61 -2.75
N VAL A 173 0.56 -2.01 -3.68
CA VAL A 173 0.63 -3.35 -4.28
C VAL A 173 1.97 -3.54 -5.01
N GLY A 174 2.45 -2.54 -5.75
CA GLY A 174 3.74 -2.64 -6.44
C GLY A 174 4.97 -2.47 -5.54
N ALA A 175 4.80 -1.99 -4.31
CA ALA A 175 5.87 -1.96 -3.32
C ALA A 175 5.97 -3.26 -2.51
N GLU A 176 4.84 -3.97 -2.36
CA GLU A 176 4.70 -5.19 -1.57
C GLU A 176 5.06 -6.46 -2.34
N VAL A 177 4.70 -6.54 -3.62
CA VAL A 177 4.91 -7.72 -4.47
C VAL A 177 5.47 -7.35 -5.83
N TYR A 178 6.13 -8.31 -6.50
CA TYR A 178 6.73 -8.05 -7.81
C TYR A 178 5.66 -7.89 -8.90
N ALA A 179 5.82 -6.86 -9.73
CA ALA A 179 4.86 -6.51 -10.78
C ALA A 179 4.67 -7.59 -11.87
N ASN A 180 5.60 -8.54 -12.00
CA ASN A 180 5.53 -9.65 -12.95
C ASN A 180 4.83 -10.91 -12.39
N TRP A 181 4.30 -10.86 -11.17
CA TRP A 181 3.54 -11.96 -10.60
C TRP A 181 2.24 -12.21 -11.38
N PRO A 182 1.69 -13.43 -11.32
CA PRO A 182 0.39 -13.73 -11.92
C PRO A 182 -0.68 -12.74 -11.46
N LEU A 183 -1.51 -12.28 -12.39
CA LEU A 183 -2.54 -11.27 -12.11
C LEU A 183 -3.47 -11.70 -10.97
N ALA A 184 -3.76 -13.00 -10.81
CA ALA A 184 -4.54 -13.52 -9.69
C ALA A 184 -3.89 -13.24 -8.32
N ALA A 185 -2.57 -13.38 -8.19
CA ALA A 185 -1.85 -13.06 -6.96
C ALA A 185 -1.87 -11.54 -6.70
N LEU A 186 -1.66 -10.73 -7.75
CA LEU A 186 -1.73 -9.27 -7.64
C LEU A 186 -3.12 -8.78 -7.20
N LYS A 187 -4.20 -9.39 -7.72
CA LYS A 187 -5.58 -9.09 -7.31
C LYS A 187 -5.86 -9.48 -5.86
N ALA A 188 -5.40 -10.66 -5.43
CA ALA A 188 -5.51 -11.08 -4.03
C ALA A 188 -4.78 -10.09 -3.11
N GLN A 189 -3.57 -9.66 -3.49
CA GLN A 189 -2.82 -8.63 -2.76
C GLN A 189 -3.56 -7.30 -2.73
N ALA A 190 -4.15 -6.85 -3.85
CA ALA A 190 -4.92 -5.60 -3.90
C ALA A 190 -6.11 -5.61 -2.94
N ILE A 191 -6.90 -6.69 -2.91
CA ILE A 191 -8.06 -6.83 -2.01
C ILE A 191 -7.63 -6.88 -0.54
N ALA A 192 -6.57 -7.62 -0.22
CA ALA A 192 -6.02 -7.63 1.13
C ALA A 192 -5.47 -6.25 1.53
N ALA A 193 -4.71 -5.60 0.65
CA ALA A 193 -4.19 -4.26 0.93
C ALA A 193 -5.30 -3.24 1.15
N ARG A 194 -6.39 -3.30 0.37
CA ARG A 194 -7.58 -2.45 0.50
C ARG A 194 -8.28 -2.64 1.84
N SER A 195 -8.49 -3.89 2.24
CA SER A 195 -9.19 -4.20 3.50
C SER A 195 -8.40 -3.68 4.70
N TYR A 196 -7.07 -3.82 4.67
CA TYR A 196 -6.18 -3.24 5.67
C TYR A 196 -6.28 -1.71 5.72
N ALA A 197 -6.24 -1.05 4.55
CA ALA A 197 -6.36 0.40 4.47
C ALA A 197 -7.71 0.91 5.00
N ILE A 198 -8.83 0.26 4.65
CA ILE A 198 -10.17 0.61 5.14
C ILE A 198 -10.27 0.47 6.66
N VAL A 199 -9.68 -0.58 7.26
CA VAL A 199 -9.66 -0.74 8.73
C VAL A 199 -8.99 0.46 9.39
N HIS A 200 -7.89 0.94 8.83
CA HIS A 200 -7.14 2.07 9.37
C HIS A 200 -7.76 3.42 9.05
N TYR A 201 -8.56 3.52 7.98
CA TYR A 201 -9.44 4.67 7.78
C TYR A 201 -10.52 4.74 8.88
N ILE A 202 -11.14 3.60 9.22
CA ILE A 202 -12.17 3.53 10.28
C ILE A 202 -11.57 3.68 11.69
N ARG A 203 -10.35 3.18 11.88
CA ARG A 203 -9.60 3.23 13.14
C ARG A 203 -8.20 3.80 12.91
N PRO A 204 -8.10 5.13 12.74
CA PRO A 204 -6.82 5.79 12.46
C PRO A 204 -5.76 5.49 13.51
N ALA A 205 -4.53 5.27 13.05
CA ALA A 205 -3.37 5.14 13.93
C ALA A 205 -3.10 6.40 14.75
N HIS A 206 -3.51 7.56 14.22
CA HIS A 206 -3.32 8.86 14.84
C HIS A 206 -4.47 9.81 14.45
N THR A 207 -4.66 10.90 15.19
CA THR A 207 -5.71 11.90 14.87
C THR A 207 -5.47 12.60 13.53
N LEU A 208 -4.20 12.80 13.17
CA LEU A 208 -3.78 13.51 11.95
C LEU A 208 -3.59 12.60 10.72
N TYR A 209 -3.50 11.28 10.88
CA TYR A 209 -3.27 10.35 9.77
C TYR A 209 -3.79 8.95 10.08
N ASP A 210 -4.18 8.23 9.03
CA ASP A 210 -4.76 6.89 9.12
C ASP A 210 -3.65 5.83 9.30
N LEU A 211 -2.59 5.98 8.51
CA LEU A 211 -1.46 5.05 8.39
C LEU A 211 -0.13 5.79 8.39
N GLY A 212 0.93 5.15 8.90
CA GLY A 212 2.31 5.58 8.63
C GLY A 212 2.90 4.88 7.41
N ASN A 213 4.14 5.22 7.03
CA ASN A 213 4.85 4.65 5.87
C ASN A 213 6.02 3.69 6.23
N THR A 214 6.17 3.29 7.49
CA THR A 214 7.22 2.35 7.95
C THR A 214 6.85 0.87 7.73
N GLN A 215 7.80 -0.05 7.94
CA GLN A 215 7.60 -1.52 7.91
C GLN A 215 6.54 -2.06 8.89
N ARG A 216 6.13 -1.27 9.88
CA ARG A 216 5.00 -1.60 10.77
C ARG A 216 3.65 -1.52 10.05
N TRP A 217 3.59 -0.78 8.94
CA TRP A 217 2.42 -0.53 8.11
C TRP A 217 2.64 -1.13 6.72
N GLN A 218 1.74 -0.81 5.79
CA GLN A 218 1.94 -1.13 4.38
C GLN A 218 3.05 -0.26 3.78
N VAL A 219 3.83 -0.83 2.86
CA VAL A 219 4.92 -0.09 2.21
C VAL A 219 4.34 0.87 1.17
N TYR A 220 4.42 2.17 1.43
CA TYR A 220 3.97 3.23 0.52
C TYR A 220 5.16 4.04 -0.02
N LYS A 221 5.41 3.97 -1.32
CA LYS A 221 6.59 4.59 -1.98
C LYS A 221 6.22 5.68 -3.00
N GLY A 222 4.97 6.13 -2.99
CA GLY A 222 4.46 7.06 -3.99
C GLY A 222 4.50 6.45 -5.40
N ILE A 223 4.76 7.26 -6.42
CA ILE A 223 4.65 6.84 -7.82
C ILE A 223 5.76 5.86 -8.27
N GLU A 224 6.84 5.73 -7.50
CA GLU A 224 8.00 4.88 -7.84
C GLU A 224 7.66 3.39 -7.92
N SER A 225 6.61 2.97 -7.21
CA SER A 225 6.15 1.58 -7.18
C SER A 225 4.88 1.35 -7.99
N GLU A 226 4.44 2.31 -8.82
CA GLU A 226 3.31 2.13 -9.71
C GLU A 226 3.73 1.37 -10.98
N TRP A 227 3.07 0.24 -11.24
CA TRP A 227 3.28 -0.56 -12.45
C TRP A 227 1.96 -0.79 -13.17
N ASN A 228 1.99 -0.91 -14.50
CA ASN A 228 0.76 -1.15 -15.27
C ASN A 228 -0.02 -2.39 -14.80
N THR A 229 0.69 -3.46 -14.42
CA THR A 229 0.10 -4.73 -13.96
C THR A 229 -0.48 -4.62 -12.55
N THR A 230 0.17 -3.91 -11.63
CA THR A 230 -0.34 -3.71 -10.26
C THR A 230 -1.52 -2.75 -10.27
N SER A 231 -1.43 -1.66 -11.05
CA SER A 231 -2.55 -0.75 -11.33
C SER A 231 -3.72 -1.45 -12.00
N GLN A 232 -3.47 -2.42 -12.87
CA GLN A 232 -4.52 -3.27 -13.44
C GLN A 232 -5.20 -4.13 -12.38
N ALA A 233 -4.45 -4.79 -11.50
CA ALA A 233 -5.01 -5.60 -10.43
C ALA A 233 -5.88 -4.78 -9.47
N VAL A 234 -5.43 -3.58 -9.10
CA VAL A 234 -6.19 -2.64 -8.26
C VAL A 234 -7.50 -2.25 -8.95
N ARG A 235 -7.43 -1.80 -10.22
CA ARG A 235 -8.61 -1.41 -11.01
C ARG A 235 -9.60 -2.54 -11.23
N GLU A 236 -9.13 -3.75 -11.49
CA GLU A 236 -10.01 -4.92 -11.69
C GLU A 236 -10.58 -5.48 -10.39
N THR A 237 -10.18 -4.93 -9.23
CA THR A 237 -10.72 -5.26 -7.91
C THR A 237 -11.23 -4.02 -7.18
N ASN A 238 -11.54 -2.97 -7.94
CA ASN A 238 -11.93 -1.65 -7.43
C ASN A 238 -13.06 -1.78 -6.39
N GLY A 239 -12.86 -1.18 -5.21
CA GLY A 239 -13.84 -1.25 -4.12
C GLY A 239 -14.01 -2.62 -3.45
N ILE A 240 -13.41 -3.71 -3.95
CA ILE A 240 -13.56 -5.06 -3.38
C ILE A 240 -12.64 -5.24 -2.17
N PHE A 241 -13.22 -5.65 -1.04
CA PHE A 241 -12.54 -5.89 0.24
C PHE A 241 -13.03 -7.18 0.93
N LEU A 242 -12.29 -7.65 1.93
CA LEU A 242 -12.62 -8.80 2.76
C LEU A 242 -13.59 -8.41 3.87
N SER A 243 -14.70 -9.12 3.99
CA SER A 243 -15.73 -8.91 4.99
C SER A 243 -16.01 -10.18 5.79
N TYR A 244 -16.31 -10.04 7.08
CA TYR A 244 -16.75 -11.12 7.95
C TYR A 244 -17.90 -10.63 8.84
N LYS A 245 -19.05 -11.29 8.73
CA LYS A 245 -20.28 -10.92 9.47
C LYS A 245 -20.65 -9.42 9.32
N GLY A 246 -20.44 -8.86 8.14
CA GLY A 246 -20.75 -7.47 7.81
C GLY A 246 -19.69 -6.45 8.23
N GLY A 247 -18.65 -6.85 8.96
CA GLY A 247 -17.50 -5.99 9.26
C GLY A 247 -16.35 -6.18 8.29
N VAL A 248 -15.56 -5.13 8.05
CA VAL A 248 -14.29 -5.24 7.30
C VAL A 248 -13.28 -6.10 8.07
N VAL A 249 -12.56 -6.96 7.37
CA VAL A 249 -11.50 -7.80 7.92
C VAL A 249 -10.17 -7.08 7.84
N GLU A 250 -9.48 -6.96 8.97
CA GLU A 250 -8.08 -6.54 8.99
C GLU A 250 -7.21 -7.68 8.43
N SER A 251 -6.90 -7.60 7.15
CA SER A 251 -6.17 -8.63 6.43
C SER A 251 -4.66 -8.42 6.55
N LEU A 252 -4.08 -9.01 7.59
CA LEU A 252 -2.63 -9.10 7.74
C LEU A 252 -2.04 -9.91 6.59
N TYR A 253 -0.87 -9.53 6.09
CA TYR A 253 -0.11 -10.30 5.11
C TYR A 253 1.40 -10.16 5.33
N ALA A 254 2.17 -11.15 4.91
CA ALA A 254 3.63 -11.15 5.05
C ALA A 254 4.33 -11.86 3.87
N ALA A 255 5.63 -11.60 3.74
CA ALA A 255 6.46 -12.12 2.64
C ALA A 255 6.45 -13.66 2.51
N SER A 256 6.34 -14.39 3.61
CA SER A 256 6.38 -15.87 3.61
C SER A 256 5.46 -16.50 4.64
N ASP A 257 5.11 -17.77 4.42
CA ASP A 257 4.29 -18.58 5.34
C ASP A 257 4.95 -18.73 6.70
N ASP A 258 6.29 -18.78 6.74
CA ASP A 258 7.06 -18.81 7.99
C ASP A 258 6.80 -17.57 8.86
N ILE A 259 6.71 -16.38 8.24
CA ILE A 259 6.42 -15.13 8.96
C ILE A 259 4.96 -15.13 9.43
N VAL A 260 4.02 -15.52 8.56
CA VAL A 260 2.60 -15.63 8.93
C VAL A 260 2.43 -16.58 10.12
N SER A 261 3.07 -17.75 10.10
CA SER A 261 3.01 -18.74 11.17
C SER A 261 3.64 -18.22 12.47
N LYS A 262 4.89 -17.74 12.42
CA LYS A 262 5.68 -17.42 13.62
C LYS A 262 5.36 -16.05 14.22
N VAL A 263 5.00 -15.06 13.40
CA VAL A 263 4.78 -13.67 13.84
C VAL A 263 3.30 -13.36 13.97
N PHE A 264 2.47 -13.80 13.04
CA PHE A 264 1.03 -13.53 13.06
C PHE A 264 0.19 -14.66 13.69
N GLY A 265 0.86 -15.70 14.20
CA GLY A 265 0.19 -16.85 14.82
C GLY A 265 -0.68 -17.63 13.82
N GLY A 266 -0.26 -17.66 12.54
CA GLY A 266 -0.99 -18.29 11.45
C GLY A 266 -2.13 -17.45 10.86
N ARG A 267 -2.25 -16.17 11.24
CA ARG A 267 -3.27 -15.27 10.69
C ARG A 267 -2.72 -14.45 9.53
N GLY A 268 -3.46 -14.41 8.43
CA GLY A 268 -3.13 -13.56 7.29
C GLY A 268 -2.59 -14.32 6.08
N MET A 269 -2.34 -13.57 5.01
CA MET A 269 -1.90 -14.12 3.72
C MET A 269 -0.38 -14.14 3.57
N SER A 270 0.17 -15.27 3.14
CA SER A 270 1.56 -15.35 2.67
C SER A 270 1.61 -14.85 1.23
N GLN A 271 2.45 -13.84 0.96
CA GLN A 271 2.65 -13.30 -0.39
C GLN A 271 3.25 -14.37 -1.31
N LYS A 272 4.30 -15.08 -0.85
CA LYS A 272 4.89 -16.20 -1.60
C LYS A 272 3.88 -17.32 -1.85
N GLY A 273 3.10 -17.70 -0.84
CA GLY A 273 2.12 -18.78 -1.00
C GLY A 273 0.95 -18.38 -1.91
N ALA A 274 0.52 -17.11 -1.89
CA ALA A 274 -0.43 -16.57 -2.86
C ALA A 274 0.11 -16.63 -4.30
N TYR A 275 1.39 -16.32 -4.51
CA TYR A 275 2.06 -16.52 -5.79
C TYR A 275 2.06 -18.00 -6.20
N ASP A 276 2.45 -18.90 -5.31
CA ASP A 276 2.52 -20.34 -5.59
C ASP A 276 1.14 -20.93 -5.94
N LEU A 277 0.07 -20.50 -5.27
CA LEU A 277 -1.31 -20.87 -5.61
C LEU A 277 -1.73 -20.33 -6.97
N ALA A 278 -1.40 -19.07 -7.27
CA ALA A 278 -1.70 -18.49 -8.58
C ALA A 278 -0.99 -19.23 -9.72
N MET A 279 0.28 -19.65 -9.51
CA MET A 279 1.03 -20.48 -10.45
C MET A 279 0.41 -21.88 -10.65
N GLN A 280 -0.34 -22.38 -9.67
CA GLN A 280 -1.12 -23.63 -9.78
C GLN A 280 -2.49 -23.43 -10.47
N GLY A 281 -2.81 -22.22 -10.90
CA GLY A 281 -4.05 -21.89 -11.61
C GLY A 281 -5.21 -21.43 -10.71
N TYR A 282 -4.94 -21.16 -9.44
CA TYR A 282 -5.97 -20.61 -8.54
C TYR A 282 -6.26 -19.16 -8.92
N ASN A 283 -7.53 -18.78 -8.90
CA ASN A 283 -7.94 -17.39 -9.05
C ASN A 283 -7.79 -16.64 -7.70
N HIS A 284 -7.93 -15.32 -7.74
CA HIS A 284 -7.76 -14.46 -6.56
C HIS A 284 -8.77 -14.74 -5.44
N GLU A 285 -10.01 -15.10 -5.76
CA GLU A 285 -11.04 -15.46 -4.78
C GLU A 285 -10.66 -16.75 -4.03
N GLN A 286 -10.17 -17.76 -4.75
CA GLN A 286 -9.73 -19.02 -4.17
C GLN A 286 -8.46 -18.83 -3.30
N ILE A 287 -7.54 -17.98 -3.75
CA ILE A 287 -6.35 -17.61 -2.96
C ILE A 287 -6.78 -16.95 -1.64
N LEU A 288 -7.69 -15.97 -1.70
CA LEU A 288 -8.19 -15.28 -0.52
C LEU A 288 -8.97 -16.23 0.40
N ALA A 289 -9.83 -17.09 -0.14
CA ALA A 289 -10.58 -18.08 0.63
C ALA A 289 -9.67 -19.08 1.37
N ASN A 290 -8.49 -19.38 0.81
CA ASN A 290 -7.48 -20.23 1.46
C ASN A 290 -6.89 -19.55 2.71
N TYR A 291 -6.61 -18.25 2.66
CA TYR A 291 -5.95 -17.52 3.75
C TYR A 291 -6.91 -16.88 4.76
N TYR A 292 -8.15 -16.58 4.34
CA TYR A 292 -9.17 -15.93 5.17
C TYR A 292 -10.44 -16.78 5.23
N PRO A 293 -10.38 -18.01 5.80
CA PRO A 293 -11.52 -18.90 5.82
C PRO A 293 -12.71 -18.28 6.58
N GLY A 294 -13.88 -18.33 5.95
CA GLY A 294 -15.12 -17.75 6.48
C GLY A 294 -15.32 -16.27 6.17
N ALA A 295 -14.32 -15.56 5.66
CA ALA A 295 -14.51 -14.24 5.06
C ALA A 295 -15.19 -14.37 3.69
N SER A 296 -15.93 -13.34 3.33
CA SER A 296 -16.51 -13.16 1.99
C SER A 296 -15.94 -11.89 1.36
N LEU A 297 -16.06 -11.78 0.04
CA LEU A 297 -15.81 -10.51 -0.64
C LEU A 297 -17.04 -9.61 -0.52
N ALA A 298 -16.80 -8.35 -0.17
CA ALA A 298 -17.78 -7.28 -0.19
C ALA A 298 -17.22 -6.13 -1.04
N TRP A 299 -18.05 -5.15 -1.34
CA TRP A 299 -17.65 -3.99 -2.13
C TRP A 299 -18.16 -2.70 -1.49
N ILE A 300 -17.41 -1.61 -1.68
CA ILE A 300 -17.81 -0.24 -1.39
C ILE A 300 -17.87 0.54 -2.70
N ASP A 301 -18.89 1.39 -2.85
CA ASP A 301 -18.85 2.41 -3.90
C ASP A 301 -17.90 3.52 -3.46
N ILE A 302 -16.94 3.82 -4.32
CA ILE A 302 -15.88 4.79 -4.06
C ILE A 302 -15.89 5.91 -5.10
N ASN A 303 -16.73 5.78 -6.13
CA ASN A 303 -16.94 6.84 -7.09
C ASN A 303 -18.08 7.70 -6.57
N GLU A 304 -17.89 9.01 -6.56
CA GLU A 304 -19.01 9.93 -6.37
C GLU A 304 -19.91 9.80 -7.60
N THR A 305 -21.03 9.08 -7.48
CA THR A 305 -22.14 9.27 -8.42
C THR A 305 -22.82 10.56 -8.03
N ASP A 306 -22.51 11.65 -8.74
CA ASP A 306 -23.36 12.83 -8.76
C ASP A 306 -24.75 12.41 -9.26
N THR A 307 -25.62 12.02 -8.33
CA THR A 307 -27.06 12.03 -8.50
C THR A 307 -27.61 12.99 -7.46
N GLU A 308 -27.68 14.26 -7.83
CA GLU A 308 -28.87 15.13 -7.69
C GLU A 308 -28.75 16.37 -8.59
#